data_AF-A0A8S8Z7P4-F1
#
_entry.id   AF-A0A8S8Z7P4-F1
#
_cell.length_a   1.000
_cell.length_b   1.000
_cell.length_c   1.000
_cell.angle_alpha   90.00
_cell.angle_beta   90.00
_cell.angle_gamma   90.00
#
_symmetry.space_group_name_H-M   'P 1'
#
loop_
_entity.id
_entity.type
_entity.pdbx_description
1 polymer ?
#
loop_
_entity_poly.entity_id
_entity_poly.type
_entity_poly.pdbx_seq_one_letter_code
_entity_poly.pdbx_strand_id
1 'polypeptide(L)' 'MTLKVIDNIDFEKGNGLVPVIVQDSESKDVLTLAYTNKESLELTKKTGNSWFLESF' A
#
# COMPACT_ATOMS: atom_id res chain seq x y z
N MET A 1 -16.09 -10.03 4.47
CA MET A 1 -15.71 -8.93 3.55
C MET A 1 -14.86 -9.53 2.45
N THR A 2 -15.37 -9.51 1.22
CA THR A 2 -14.73 -10.16 0.07
C THR A 2 -13.41 -9.47 -0.25
N LEU A 3 -12.32 -10.25 -0.30
CA LEU A 3 -11.02 -9.81 -0.84
C LEU A 3 -11.22 -9.41 -2.31
N LYS A 4 -11.50 -8.14 -2.56
CA LYS A 4 -11.38 -7.54 -3.88
C LYS A 4 -10.27 -6.51 -3.79
N VAL A 5 -9.64 -6.25 -4.94
CA VAL A 5 -8.95 -5.01 -5.32
C VAL A 5 -7.43 -5.08 -5.50
N ILE A 6 -6.63 -5.97 -4.88
CA ILE A 6 -5.16 -5.97 -5.15
C ILE A 6 -4.85 -6.24 -6.64
N ASP A 7 -5.48 -7.26 -7.23
CA ASP A 7 -5.25 -7.62 -8.65
C ASP A 7 -5.73 -6.53 -9.64
N ASN A 8 -6.55 -5.58 -9.18
CA ASN A 8 -7.05 -4.47 -10.00
C ASN A 8 -6.19 -3.20 -9.86
N ILE A 9 -5.13 -3.22 -9.04
CA ILE A 9 -4.21 -2.10 -8.93
C ILE A 9 -3.33 -2.07 -10.18
N ASP A 10 -3.44 -0.98 -10.93
CA ASP A 10 -2.59 -0.70 -12.09
C ASP A 10 -1.27 -0.05 -11.63
N PHE A 11 -0.28 -0.89 -11.33
CA PHE A 11 1.07 -0.44 -10.98
C PHE A 11 1.81 0.16 -12.18
N GLU A 12 1.50 -0.26 -13.42
CA GLU A 12 2.17 0.24 -14.63
C GLU A 12 1.88 1.72 -14.85
N LYS A 13 0.66 2.18 -14.52
CA LYS A 13 0.30 3.60 -14.55
C LYS A 13 1.24 4.50 -13.72
N GLY A 14 1.83 3.97 -12.65
CA GLY A 14 2.77 4.67 -11.78
C GLY A 14 4.22 4.20 -11.91
N ASN A 15 4.60 3.60 -13.05
CA ASN A 15 5.94 3.05 -13.30
C ASN A 15 6.36 2.01 -12.25
N GLY A 16 5.44 1.13 -11.85
CA GLY A 16 5.66 0.09 -10.84
C GLY A 16 5.39 0.52 -9.40
N LEU A 17 5.04 1.78 -9.17
CA LEU A 17 4.73 2.34 -7.85
C LEU A 17 3.31 2.88 -7.77
N VAL A 18 2.68 2.74 -6.61
CA VAL A 18 1.39 3.36 -6.32
C VAL A 18 1.45 4.11 -4.99
N PRO A 19 0.77 5.27 -4.87
CA PRO A 19 0.68 5.97 -3.61
C PRO A 19 -0.23 5.20 -2.65
N VAL A 20 0.15 5.17 -1.37
CA VAL A 20 -0.60 4.58 -0.27
C VAL A 20 -0.74 5.58 0.87
N ILE A 21 -1.92 5.61 1.47
CA ILE A 21 -2.20 6.42 2.64
C ILE A 21 -2.25 5.50 3.86
N VAL A 22 -1.41 5.79 4.84
CA VAL A 22 -1.45 5.16 6.16
C VAL A 22 -2.36 6.00 7.04
N GLN A 23 -3.35 5.35 7.63
CA GLN A 23 -4.36 5.99 8.46
C GLN A 23 -4.45 5.26 9.80
N ASP A 24 -4.67 6.01 10.88
CA ASP A 24 -5.01 5.42 12.16
C ASP A 24 -6.37 4.69 12.06
N SER A 25 -6.42 3.46 12.55
CA SER A 25 -7.60 2.61 12.38
C SER A 25 -8.80 3.04 13.24
N GLU A 26 -8.56 3.76 14.33
CA GLU A 26 -9.57 4.22 15.29
C GLU A 26 -9.98 5.68 15.00
N SER A 27 -9.02 6.61 15.07
CA SER A 27 -9.29 8.05 14.92
C SER A 27 -9.58 8.48 13.49
N LYS A 28 -9.15 7.68 12.50
CA LYS A 28 -9.18 8.00 11.06
C LYS A 28 -8.25 9.15 10.66
N ASP A 29 -7.27 9.49 11.50
CA ASP A 29 -6.25 10.46 11.13
C ASP A 29 -5.32 9.91 10.06
N VAL A 30 -5.01 10.73 9.07
CA VAL A 30 -3.98 10.41 8.08
C VAL A 30 -2.62 10.57 8.73
N LEU A 31 -1.87 9.47 8.80
CA LEU A 31 -0.56 9.43 9.44
C LEU A 31 0.54 9.77 8.43
N THR A 32 0.52 9.13 7.26
CA THR A 32 1.58 9.24 6.25
C THR A 32 1.06 8.98 4.83
N LEU A 33 1.61 9.70 3.84
CA LEU A 33 1.57 9.32 2.44
C LEU A 33 2.90 8.65 2.08
N ALA A 34 2.84 7.45 1.52
CA ALA A 34 4.01 6.69 1.08
C ALA A 34 3.77 6.10 -0.32
N TYR A 35 4.78 5.44 -0.88
CA TYR A 35 4.66 4.67 -2.11
C TYR A 35 4.97 3.20 -1.86
N THR A 36 4.35 2.32 -2.64
CA THR A 36 4.59 0.88 -2.56
C THR A 36 4.62 0.27 -3.97
N ASN A 37 5.36 -0.81 -4.13
CA ASN A 37 5.30 -1.65 -5.32
C ASN A 37 4.45 -2.90 -5.03
N LYS A 38 4.28 -3.75 -6.05
CA LYS A 38 3.49 -4.98 -5.92
C LYS A 38 4.04 -5.95 -4.87
N GLU A 39 5.36 -6.09 -4.77
CA GLU A 39 6.02 -7.00 -3.84
C GLU A 39 5.83 -6.57 -2.38
N SER A 40 6.10 -5.30 -2.07
CA SER A 40 5.90 -4.72 -0.74
C SER A 40 4.44 -4.79 -0.29
N LEU A 41 3.48 -4.62 -1.21
CA LEU A 41 2.06 -4.79 -0.89
C LEU A 41 1.72 -6.24 -0.50
N GLU A 42 2.24 -7.23 -1.23
CA GLU A 42 2.05 -8.65 -0.89
C GLU A 42 2.73 -9.03 0.43
N LEU A 43 3.91 -8.50 0.72
CA LEU A 43 4.58 -8.67 2.01
C LEU A 43 3.75 -8.09 3.15
N THR A 44 3.18 -6.90 2.98
CA THR A 44 2.29 -6.26 3.96
C THR A 44 1.12 -7.16 4.33
N LYS A 45 0.48 -7.75 3.32
CA LYS A 45 -0.62 -8.70 3.51
C LYS A 45 -0.17 -9.98 4.22
N LYS A 46 1.03 -10.48 3.91
CA LYS A 46 1.56 -11.72 4.48
C LYS A 46 2.01 -11.57 5.93
N THR A 47 2.66 -10.45 6.28
CA THR A 47 3.26 -10.27 7.61
C THR A 47 2.40 -9.45 8.56
N GLY A 48 1.45 -8.67 8.06
CA GLY A 48 0.68 -7.70 8.86
C GLY A 48 1.50 -6.47 9.28
N ASN A 49 2.70 -6.28 8.73
CA ASN A 49 3.55 -5.11 8.97
C ASN A 49 3.51 -4.21 7.74
N SER A 50 3.66 -2.91 7.93
CA SER A 50 3.70 -1.96 6.82
C SER A 50 5.04 -2.05 6.07
N TRP A 51 5.01 -2.43 4.79
CA TRP A 51 6.17 -2.38 3.89
C TRP A 51 5.98 -1.27 2.85
N PHE A 52 6.89 -0.32 2.85
CA PHE A 52 6.93 0.79 1.89
C PHE A 52 8.18 0.72 1.04
N LEU A 53 8.11 1.25 -0.18
CA LEU A 53 9.29 1.54 -0.96
C LEU A 53 9.70 2.98 -0.65
N GLU A 54 10.80 3.17 0.06
CA GLU A 54 11.42 4.50 0.17
C GLU A 54 12.07 4.85 -1.17
N SER A 55 11.60 5.93 -1.78
CA SER A 55 12.28 6.56 -2.91
C SER A 55 12.97 7.80 -2.33
N PHE A 56 14.31 7.84 -2.42
CA PHE A 56 15.09 9.05 -2.16
C PHE A 56 14.85 10.10 -3.24
#